data_AF-A0A9W9RA68-F1
#
_entry.id   AF-A0A9W9RA68-F1
#
_cell.length_a   1.000
_cell.length_b   1.000
_cell.length_c   1.000
_cell.angle_alpha   90.00
_cell.angle_beta   90.00
_cell.angle_gamma   90.00
#
_symmetry.space_group_name_H-M   'P 1'
#
loop_
_entity.id
_entity.type
_entity.pdbx_description
1 polymer ?
#
loop_
_entity_poly.entity_id
_entity_poly.type
_entity_poly.pdbx_seq_one_letter_code
_entity_poly.pdbx_strand_id
1 'polypeptide(L)'
;MFAARRSAPSTRQLLRTQRRWGSHAAHAPVNEGFGRSFYVTSGSIAAAFALYHVSKSIEESGSSSWISNLITKWTPSQEAFEQRNAIHTAMMEQVAHDRHLLGSQGPPEAFAHRQPDMMNAGSPYNVSPGSQADLSHVVAHYQRKNQQMEESRVARMKDGKVVSIYE
;
A
#
# COMPACT_ATOMS: atom_id res chain seq x y z
N MET A 1 -3.92 -1.12 14.75
CA MET A 1 -3.26 -0.23 13.78
C MET A 1 -1.85 -0.73 13.55
N PHE A 2 -1.55 -1.24 12.36
CA PHE A 2 -0.23 -1.80 12.05
C PHE A 2 0.76 -0.68 11.73
N ALA A 3 1.80 -0.53 12.56
CA ALA A 3 2.90 0.38 12.29
C ALA A 3 3.77 -0.19 11.16
N ALA A 4 3.57 0.30 9.94
CA ALA A 4 4.41 -0.02 8.80
C ALA A 4 5.81 0.61 9.01
N ARG A 5 6.79 -0.21 9.43
CA ARG A 5 8.20 0.16 9.40
C ARG A 5 8.65 0.29 7.96
N ARG A 6 8.71 1.51 7.44
CA ARG A 6 9.40 1.81 6.17
C ARG A 6 10.91 1.72 6.41
N SER A 7 11.54 0.66 5.92
CA SER A 7 13.00 0.58 5.80
C SER A 7 13.44 1.44 4.62
N ALA A 8 14.04 2.60 4.91
CA ALA A 8 14.73 3.38 3.88
C ALA A 8 16.07 2.68 3.53
N PRO A 9 16.43 2.50 2.25
CA PRO A 9 17.72 1.92 1.89
C PRO A 9 18.86 2.87 2.26
N SER A 10 19.88 2.35 2.95
CA SER A 10 21.13 3.04 3.22
C SER A 10 21.85 3.33 1.90
N THR A 11 21.88 4.59 1.49
CA THR A 11 22.76 5.06 0.42
C THR A 11 24.21 5.00 0.92
N ARG A 12 24.89 3.89 0.64
CA ARG A 12 26.36 3.83 0.72
C ARG A 12 26.92 4.85 -0.25
N GLN A 13 27.36 6.00 0.25
CA GLN A 13 28.21 6.91 -0.49
C GLN A 13 29.49 6.16 -0.84
N LEU A 14 29.64 5.82 -2.12
CA LEU A 14 30.89 5.31 -2.68
C LEU A 14 31.93 6.44 -2.60
N LEU A 15 32.81 6.38 -1.60
CA LEU A 15 34.04 7.15 -1.57
C LEU A 15 34.86 6.78 -2.82
N ARG A 16 34.88 7.68 -3.81
CA ARG A 16 35.89 7.66 -4.87
C ARG A 16 37.25 7.99 -4.26
N THR A 17 37.94 6.98 -3.74
CA THR A 17 39.38 7.07 -3.51
C THR A 17 40.07 7.13 -4.88
N GLN A 18 40.55 8.32 -5.27
CA GLN A 18 41.48 8.44 -6.40
C GLN A 18 42.76 7.67 -6.07
N ARG A 19 43.04 6.61 -6.81
CA ARG A 19 44.36 5.96 -6.83
C ARG A 19 45.32 6.88 -7.58
N ARG A 20 46.21 7.55 -6.85
CA ARG A 20 47.35 8.27 -7.45
C ARG A 20 48.45 7.23 -7.71
N TRP A 21 48.75 7.02 -8.98
CA TRP A 21 49.83 6.13 -9.42
C TRP A 21 51.16 6.86 -9.28
N GLY A 22 52.09 6.26 -8.54
CA GLY A 22 53.54 6.36 -8.70
C GLY A 22 54.19 7.74 -8.57
N SER A 23 54.77 8.02 -7.41
CA SER A 23 55.99 8.83 -7.31
C SER A 23 57.02 8.03 -6.51
N HIS A 24 58.11 7.64 -7.18
CA HIS A 24 59.26 6.99 -6.57
C HIS A 24 59.91 7.93 -5.56
N ALA A 25 59.48 7.86 -4.29
CA ALA A 25 60.26 8.33 -3.17
C ALA A 25 61.18 7.16 -2.76
N ALA A 26 62.49 7.36 -2.79
CA ALA A 26 63.46 6.38 -2.33
C ALA A 26 63.22 6.13 -0.83
N HIS A 27 62.60 4.99 -0.50
CA HIS A 27 62.41 4.57 0.87
C HIS A 27 63.72 3.95 1.38
N ALA A 28 64.27 4.51 2.46
CA ALA A 28 65.27 3.84 3.29
C ALA A 28 64.72 2.47 3.73
N PRO A 29 65.55 1.44 4.00
CA PRO A 29 65.07 0.11 4.37
C PRO A 29 64.26 0.21 5.66
N VAL A 30 62.93 0.23 5.51
CA VAL A 30 61.99 0.15 6.62
C VAL A 30 61.85 -1.32 6.92
N ASN A 31 62.12 -1.73 8.16
CA ASN A 31 61.83 -3.07 8.62
C ASN A 31 60.31 -3.30 8.50
N GLU A 32 59.88 -3.96 7.42
CA GLU A 32 58.49 -4.32 7.18
C GLU A 32 58.11 -5.37 8.23
N GLY A 33 57.45 -4.93 9.31
CA GLY A 33 56.90 -5.82 10.31
C GLY A 33 55.83 -6.73 9.70
N PHE A 34 55.60 -7.88 10.32
CA PHE A 34 54.57 -8.82 9.86
C PHE A 34 53.21 -8.10 9.71
N GLY A 35 52.59 -8.28 8.54
CA GLY A 35 51.31 -7.66 8.24
C GLY A 35 50.20 -8.17 9.16
N ARG A 36 49.12 -7.39 9.29
CA ARG A 36 47.96 -7.73 10.13
C ARG A 36 47.39 -9.13 9.86
N SER A 37 47.44 -9.59 8.61
CA SER A 37 46.99 -10.92 8.21
C SER A 37 47.77 -12.04 8.91
N PHE A 38 49.08 -11.88 9.12
CA PHE A 38 49.92 -12.87 9.80
C PHE A 38 49.48 -13.09 11.26
N TYR A 39 49.15 -12.03 11.98
CA TYR A 39 48.65 -12.14 13.37
C TYR A 39 47.26 -12.78 13.43
N VAL A 40 46.41 -12.50 12.44
CA VAL A 40 45.08 -13.13 12.35
C VAL A 40 45.20 -14.62 12.06
N THR A 41 46.09 -15.04 11.15
CA THR A 41 46.26 -16.46 10.81
C THR A 41 46.97 -17.24 11.92
N SER A 42 48.04 -16.69 12.49
CA SER A 42 48.70 -17.31 13.66
C SER A 42 47.74 -17.41 14.85
N GLY A 43 46.96 -16.36 15.11
CA GLY A 43 45.93 -16.35 16.13
C GLY A 43 44.83 -17.39 15.88
N SER A 44 44.37 -17.54 14.63
CA SER A 44 43.34 -18.54 14.31
C SER A 44 43.86 -19.97 14.45
N ILE A 45 45.11 -20.24 14.06
CA ILE A 45 45.75 -21.54 14.23
C ILE A 45 45.90 -21.87 15.72
N ALA A 46 46.39 -20.92 16.53
CA ALA A 46 46.52 -21.11 17.97
C ALA A 46 45.16 -21.32 18.65
N ALA A 47 44.14 -20.56 18.24
CA ALA A 47 42.78 -20.71 18.76
C ALA A 47 42.16 -22.07 18.37
N ALA A 48 42.35 -22.53 17.13
CA ALA A 48 41.87 -23.84 16.69
C ALA A 48 42.55 -24.98 17.45
N PHE A 49 43.86 -24.86 17.72
CA PHE A 49 44.61 -25.83 18.52
C PHE A 49 44.10 -25.89 19.97
N ALA A 50 43.90 -24.73 20.60
CA ALA A 50 43.33 -24.66 21.95
C ALA A 50 41.91 -25.26 22.00
N LEU A 51 41.06 -24.94 21.01
CA LEU A 51 39.72 -25.51 20.90
C LEU A 51 39.74 -27.03 20.73
N TYR A 52 40.67 -27.56 19.93
CA TYR A 52 40.84 -29.02 19.75
C TYR A 52 41.22 -29.73 21.04
N HIS A 53 42.16 -29.17 21.81
CA HIS A 53 42.54 -29.76 23.09
C HIS A 53 41.42 -29.71 24.13
N VAL A 54 40.65 -28.63 24.13
CA VAL A 54 39.46 -28.50 24.99
C VAL A 54 38.36 -29.46 24.55
N SER A 55 38.10 -29.63 23.25
CA SER A 55 37.07 -30.56 22.78
C SER A 55 37.45 -32.01 23.09
N LYS A 56 38.73 -32.36 22.91
CA LYS A 56 39.24 -33.71 23.21
C LYS A 56 39.16 -34.04 24.71
N SER A 57 39.49 -33.10 25.59
CA SER A 57 39.37 -33.34 27.04
C SER A 57 37.92 -33.46 27.50
N ILE A 58 36.99 -32.77 26.84
CA ILE A 58 35.54 -32.93 27.06
C ILE A 58 35.10 -34.33 26.63
N GLU A 59 35.47 -34.79 25.43
CA GLU A 59 35.12 -36.12 24.92
C GLU A 59 35.64 -37.24 25.83
N GLU A 60 36.89 -37.16 26.30
CA GLU A 60 37.49 -38.16 27.20
C GLU A 60 36.83 -38.18 28.58
N SER A 61 36.34 -37.03 29.06
CA SER A 61 35.68 -36.93 30.37
C SER A 61 34.25 -37.49 30.40
N GLY A 62 33.63 -37.73 29.24
CA GLY A 62 32.23 -38.17 29.12
C GLY A 62 31.19 -37.22 29.75
N SER A 63 31.61 -36.03 30.22
CA SER A 63 30.78 -35.06 30.91
C SER A 63 30.28 -33.97 29.97
N SER A 64 29.11 -33.38 30.26
CA SER A 64 28.62 -32.25 29.47
C SER A 64 29.59 -31.07 29.60
N SER A 65 30.11 -30.60 28.46
CA SER A 65 31.00 -29.43 28.41
C SER A 65 30.45 -28.26 29.21
N TRP A 66 31.31 -27.49 29.88
CA TRP A 66 30.92 -26.22 30.52
C TRP A 66 30.18 -25.29 29.53
N ILE A 67 30.57 -25.30 28.25
CA ILE A 67 29.90 -24.55 27.18
C ILE A 67 28.48 -25.08 26.96
N SER A 68 28.31 -26.41 26.90
CA SER A 68 27.00 -27.04 26.78
C SER A 68 26.11 -26.67 27.97
N ASN A 69 26.62 -26.69 29.19
CA ASN A 69 25.87 -26.32 30.39
C ASN A 69 25.47 -24.84 30.38
N LEU A 70 26.34 -23.96 29.86
CA LEU A 70 26.02 -22.55 29.67
C LEU A 70 24.91 -22.37 28.62
N ILE A 71 25.00 -23.09 27.50
CA ILE A 71 23.98 -23.08 26.45
C ILE A 71 22.64 -23.58 27.02
N THR A 72 22.63 -24.70 27.73
CA THR A 72 21.40 -25.26 28.33
C THR A 72 20.80 -24.31 29.37
N LYS A 73 21.62 -23.59 30.14
CA LYS A 73 21.14 -22.61 31.12
C LYS A 73 20.40 -21.42 30.48
N TRP A 74 20.83 -20.99 29.30
CA TRP A 74 20.24 -19.83 28.59
C TRP A 74 19.24 -20.21 27.49
N THR A 75 19.23 -21.47 27.06
CA THR A 75 18.31 -21.97 26.05
C THR A 75 17.00 -22.37 26.74
N PRO A 76 15.85 -21.80 26.35
CA PRO A 76 14.56 -22.21 26.89
C PRO A 76 14.28 -23.69 26.62
N SER A 77 13.53 -24.34 27.52
CA SER A 77 13.14 -25.74 27.33
C SER A 77 12.34 -25.91 26.04
N GLN A 78 12.46 -27.08 25.42
CA GLN A 78 11.70 -27.43 24.22
C GLN A 78 10.18 -27.36 24.48
N GLU A 79 9.75 -27.76 25.68
CA GLU A 79 8.36 -27.65 26.12
C GLU A 79 7.84 -26.20 26.07
N ALA A 80 8.64 -25.21 26.46
CA ALA A 80 8.23 -23.81 26.39
C ALA A 80 8.03 -23.33 24.93
N PHE A 81 8.83 -23.85 23.99
CA PHE A 81 8.63 -23.59 22.56
C PHE A 81 7.38 -24.29 22.03
N GLU A 82 7.14 -25.54 22.43
CA GLU A 82 5.94 -26.29 22.05
C GLU A 82 4.67 -25.60 22.55
N GLN A 83 4.65 -25.15 23.82
CA GLN A 83 3.53 -24.38 24.38
C GLN A 83 3.29 -23.07 23.62
N ARG A 84 4.35 -22.33 23.30
CA ARG A 84 4.24 -21.08 22.51
C ARG A 84 3.70 -21.34 21.11
N ASN A 85 4.16 -22.41 20.46
CA ASN A 85 3.68 -22.80 19.14
C ASN A 85 2.21 -23.25 19.18
N ALA A 86 1.80 -23.96 20.23
CA ALA A 86 0.41 -24.36 20.45
C ALA A 86 -0.50 -23.13 20.64
N ILE A 87 -0.08 -22.14 21.43
CA ILE A 87 -0.84 -20.89 21.61
C ILE A 87 -0.93 -20.11 20.30
N HIS A 88 0.17 -20.01 19.56
CA HIS A 88 0.21 -19.28 18.30
C HIS A 88 -0.68 -19.94 17.24
N THR A 89 -0.67 -21.27 17.14
CA THR A 89 -1.51 -22.02 16.21
C THR A 89 -2.99 -21.86 16.56
N ALA A 90 -3.37 -22.03 17.84
CA ALA A 90 -4.74 -21.80 18.30
C ALA A 90 -5.23 -20.37 18.03
N MET A 91 -4.37 -19.36 18.26
CA MET A 91 -4.70 -17.97 17.94
C MET A 91 -4.90 -17.76 16.44
N MET A 92 -4.04 -18.35 15.60
CA MET A 92 -4.15 -18.23 14.15
C MET A 92 -5.43 -18.90 13.63
N GLU A 93 -5.81 -20.05 14.19
CA GLU A 93 -7.06 -20.74 13.86
C GLU A 93 -8.28 -19.88 14.20
N GLN A 94 -8.30 -19.27 15.38
CA GLN A 94 -9.36 -18.36 15.78
C GLN A 94 -9.43 -17.13 14.87
N VAL A 95 -8.29 -16.53 14.53
CA VAL A 95 -8.23 -15.39 13.59
C VAL A 95 -8.73 -15.78 12.20
N ALA A 96 -8.39 -16.98 11.72
CA ALA A 96 -8.87 -17.48 10.43
C ALA A 96 -10.38 -17.69 10.44
N HIS A 97 -10.92 -18.25 11.53
CA HIS A 97 -12.35 -18.42 11.74
C HIS A 97 -13.10 -17.07 11.75
N ASP A 98 -12.60 -16.09 12.49
CA ASP A 98 -13.19 -14.76 12.57
C ASP A 98 -13.11 -14.03 11.22
N ARG A 99 -12.02 -14.21 10.48
CA ARG A 99 -11.91 -13.67 9.10
C ARG A 99 -12.95 -14.30 8.18
N HIS A 100 -13.23 -15.59 8.32
CA HIS A 100 -14.25 -16.26 7.54
C HIS A 100 -15.65 -15.72 7.88
N LEU A 101 -15.95 -15.53 9.17
CA LEU A 101 -17.24 -15.01 9.63
C LEU A 101 -17.46 -13.53 9.28
N LEU A 102 -16.45 -12.67 9.50
CA LEU A 102 -16.61 -11.21 9.47
C LEU A 102 -16.09 -10.56 8.18
N GLY A 103 -15.17 -11.22 7.47
CA GLY A 103 -14.42 -10.62 6.37
C GLY A 103 -14.44 -11.41 5.06
N SER A 104 -15.27 -12.46 4.95
CA SER A 104 -15.45 -13.20 3.69
C SER A 104 -16.11 -12.36 2.61
N GLN A 105 -16.91 -11.36 3.00
CA GLN A 105 -17.42 -10.36 2.08
C GLN A 105 -16.34 -9.30 1.91
N GLY A 106 -15.76 -9.23 0.70
CA GLY A 106 -14.81 -8.18 0.33
C GLY A 106 -15.39 -6.77 0.52
N PRO A 107 -14.61 -5.71 0.24
CA PRO A 107 -15.14 -4.35 0.29
C PRO A 107 -16.44 -4.28 -0.52
N PRO A 108 -17.54 -3.77 0.05
CA PRO A 108 -18.79 -3.71 -0.67
C PRO A 108 -18.58 -2.90 -1.95
N GLU A 109 -18.99 -3.45 -3.10
CA GLU A 109 -18.82 -2.81 -4.42
C GLU A 109 -19.54 -1.45 -4.48
N ALA A 110 -20.61 -1.29 -3.70
CA ALA A 110 -21.35 -0.05 -3.54
C ALA A 110 -21.58 0.28 -2.07
N PHE A 111 -21.45 1.56 -1.72
CA PHE A 111 -21.81 2.06 -0.39
C PHE A 111 -23.32 2.36 -0.35
N ALA A 112 -24.05 1.63 0.50
CA ALA A 112 -25.43 1.96 0.80
C ALA A 112 -25.50 3.37 1.43
N HIS A 113 -26.20 4.30 0.78
CA HIS A 113 -26.45 5.61 1.37
C HIS A 113 -27.36 5.46 2.59
N ARG A 114 -27.03 6.12 3.70
CA ARG A 114 -27.88 6.13 4.90
C ARG A 114 -29.27 6.73 4.65
N GLN A 115 -29.38 7.59 3.65
CA GLN A 115 -30.61 8.26 3.25
C GLN A 115 -30.76 8.15 1.72
N PRO A 116 -31.29 7.04 1.20
CA PRO A 116 -31.47 6.85 -0.24
C PRO A 116 -32.49 7.84 -0.81
N ASP A 117 -33.43 8.31 0.01
CA ASP A 117 -34.49 9.23 -0.38
C ASP A 117 -33.97 10.60 -0.82
N MET A 118 -32.76 10.97 -0.40
CA MET A 118 -32.14 12.23 -0.79
C MET A 118 -31.78 12.27 -2.28
N MET A 119 -31.62 11.11 -2.93
CA MET A 119 -31.44 11.01 -4.38
C MET A 119 -32.71 11.36 -5.14
N ASN A 120 -33.88 11.19 -4.51
CA ASN A 120 -35.20 11.48 -5.08
C ASN A 120 -35.77 12.82 -4.57
N ALA A 121 -35.12 13.46 -3.61
CA ALA A 121 -35.46 14.81 -3.19
C ALA A 121 -35.10 15.76 -4.34
N GLY A 122 -36.12 16.28 -5.04
CA GLY A 122 -35.95 17.29 -6.07
C GLY A 122 -35.26 18.56 -5.54
N SER A 123 -34.93 19.47 -6.45
CA SER A 123 -34.25 20.74 -6.13
C SER A 123 -34.84 21.40 -4.88
N PRO A 124 -34.04 21.73 -3.85
CA PRO A 124 -34.51 22.38 -2.63
C PRO A 124 -35.01 23.81 -2.88
N TYR A 125 -34.77 24.34 -4.08
CA TYR A 125 -35.31 25.61 -4.50
C TYR A 125 -36.78 25.43 -4.86
N ASN A 126 -37.63 25.71 -3.86
CA ASN A 126 -39.01 26.05 -4.09
C ASN A 126 -39.02 27.30 -4.98
N VAL A 127 -39.21 27.14 -6.30
CA VAL A 127 -39.31 28.28 -7.21
C VAL A 127 -40.50 29.12 -6.76
N SER A 128 -40.22 30.28 -6.18
CA SER A 128 -41.27 31.19 -5.72
C SER A 128 -42.20 31.48 -6.90
N PRO A 129 -43.53 31.46 -6.71
CA PRO A 129 -44.45 31.94 -7.73
C PRO A 129 -44.01 33.33 -8.21
N GLY A 130 -43.77 33.49 -9.52
CA GLY A 130 -43.22 34.72 -10.11
C GLY A 130 -41.70 34.76 -10.33
N SER A 131 -40.94 33.71 -9.96
CA SER A 131 -39.50 33.61 -10.26
C SER A 131 -39.20 33.28 -11.73
N GLN A 132 -40.19 32.80 -12.48
CA GLN A 132 -40.04 32.53 -13.90
C GLN A 132 -40.19 33.85 -14.68
N ALA A 133 -39.40 34.00 -15.74
CA ALA A 133 -39.51 35.17 -16.61
C ALA A 133 -40.94 35.29 -17.18
N ASP A 134 -41.49 36.50 -17.23
CA ASP A 134 -42.80 36.72 -17.86
C ASP A 134 -42.73 36.43 -19.36
N LEU A 135 -43.45 35.38 -19.79
CA LEU A 135 -43.52 34.95 -21.18
C LEU A 135 -44.69 35.59 -21.94
N SER A 136 -45.44 36.52 -21.33
CA SER A 136 -46.62 37.16 -21.93
C SER A 136 -46.33 37.74 -23.33
N HIS A 137 -45.19 38.39 -23.51
CA HIS A 137 -44.78 38.96 -24.79
C HIS A 137 -44.51 37.90 -25.86
N VAL A 138 -43.92 36.77 -25.47
CA VAL A 138 -43.67 35.63 -26.37
C VAL A 138 -45.00 35.00 -26.79
N VAL A 139 -45.92 34.83 -25.85
CA VAL A 139 -47.27 34.33 -26.11
C VAL A 139 -48.01 35.24 -27.09
N ALA A 140 -48.01 36.56 -26.83
CA ALA A 140 -48.65 37.54 -27.70
C ALA A 140 -48.07 37.54 -29.12
N HIS A 141 -46.75 37.41 -29.25
CA HIS A 141 -46.08 37.31 -30.55
C HIS A 141 -46.57 36.08 -31.35
N TYR A 142 -46.60 34.90 -30.72
CA TYR A 142 -47.04 33.68 -31.40
C TYR A 142 -48.54 33.65 -31.69
N GLN A 143 -49.37 34.22 -30.81
CA GLN A 143 -50.80 34.40 -31.08
C GLN A 143 -51.04 35.26 -32.32
N ARG A 144 -50.35 36.40 -32.43
CA ARG A 144 -50.43 37.27 -33.62
C ARG A 144 -49.95 36.55 -34.87
N LYS A 145 -48.84 35.81 -34.78
CA LYS A 145 -48.33 35.01 -35.90
C LYS A 145 -49.35 33.96 -36.35
N ASN A 146 -50.00 33.26 -35.43
CA ASN A 146 -51.04 32.29 -35.76
C ASN A 146 -52.27 32.94 -36.40
N GLN A 147 -52.71 34.10 -35.90
CA GLN A 147 -53.83 34.84 -36.51
C GLN A 147 -53.53 35.23 -37.96
N GLN A 148 -52.32 35.76 -38.23
CA GLN A 148 -51.90 36.10 -39.60
C GLN A 148 -51.84 34.87 -40.50
N MET A 149 -51.37 33.73 -39.99
CA MET A 149 -51.36 32.48 -40.74
C MET A 149 -52.79 32.02 -41.05
N GLU A 150 -53.71 32.07 -40.10
CA GLU A 150 -55.11 31.71 -40.32
C GLU A 150 -55.81 32.65 -41.30
N GLU A 151 -55.60 33.97 -41.20
CA GLU A 151 -56.11 34.94 -42.16
C GLU A 151 -55.59 34.65 -43.57
N SER A 152 -54.29 34.38 -43.70
CA SER A 152 -53.67 33.99 -44.98
C SER A 152 -54.24 32.66 -45.51
N ARG A 153 -54.51 31.70 -44.62
CA ARG A 153 -55.11 30.41 -44.96
C ARG A 153 -56.53 30.58 -45.47
N VAL A 154 -57.36 31.36 -44.77
CA VAL A 154 -58.75 31.66 -45.14
C VAL A 154 -58.80 32.45 -46.45
N ALA A 155 -57.93 33.43 -46.65
CA ALA A 155 -57.84 34.17 -47.91
C ALA A 155 -57.50 33.24 -49.09
N ARG A 156 -56.52 32.33 -48.91
CA ARG A 156 -56.17 31.32 -49.91
C ARG A 156 -57.29 30.32 -50.20
N MET A 157 -58.11 29.97 -49.21
CA MET A 157 -59.31 29.14 -49.38
C MET A 157 -60.37 29.87 -50.20
N LYS A 158 -60.62 31.17 -49.93
CA LYS A 158 -61.59 31.99 -50.68
C LYS A 158 -61.19 32.18 -52.15
N ASP A 159 -59.90 32.32 -52.43
CA ASP A 159 -59.36 32.43 -53.79
C ASP A 159 -59.40 31.10 -54.58
N GLY A 160 -59.87 30.00 -53.97
CA GLY A 160 -59.95 28.68 -54.59
C GLY A 160 -58.59 28.01 -54.85
N LYS A 161 -57.51 28.55 -54.28
CA LYS A 161 -56.12 28.10 -54.53
C LYS A 161 -55.64 27.00 -53.58
N VAL A 162 -56.45 26.57 -52.60
CA VAL A 162 -56.07 25.58 -51.58
C VAL A 162 -57.25 24.66 -51.24
N VAL A 163 -57.01 23.35 -51.27
CA VAL A 163 -57.93 22.30 -50.80
C VAL A 163 -57.69 22.05 -49.30
N SER A 164 -58.78 21.94 -48.54
CA SER A 164 -58.78 21.58 -47.12
C SER A 164 -58.14 20.20 -46.92
N ILE A 165 -57.27 20.03 -45.91
CA ILE A 165 -56.70 18.71 -45.53
C ILE A 165 -57.72 17.86 -44.73
N TYR A 166 -58.91 18.41 -44.46
CA TYR A 166 -59.99 17.77 -43.69
C TYR A 166 -61.25 17.52 -44.55
N GLU A 167 -61.13 17.57 -45.87
CA GLU A 167 -62.07 16.94 -46.80
C GLU A 167 -61.51 15.61 -47.30
#